data_AF-A0A5B7BW75-F1
#
_entry.id   AF-A0A5B7BW75-F1
#
_cell.length_a   1.000
_cell.length_b   1.000
_cell.length_c   1.000
_cell.angle_alpha   90.00
_cell.angle_beta   90.00
_cell.angle_gamma   90.00
#
_symmetry.space_group_name_H-M   'P 1'
#
loop_
_entity.id
_entity.type
_entity.pdbx_description
1 polymer ?
#
loop_
_entity_poly.entity_id
_entity_poly.type
_entity_poly.pdbx_seq_one_letter_code
_entity_poly.pdbx_strand_id
1 'polypeptide(L)'
;FFVLSVGKVDPRPSYHKANQIWPVGYKSSWHDKITGSLFVCYVSDGGDSGPTFKVQRCPCSTLTIPNASTVLLKPKFGLYDGQDKMEKDDFATFKIDDDESTDIQMLLTEYSPPHLNYDMSSCSGKNENENENCEFHKVNSLTTACSSLPQAYGNILPDNLGMGDIIGEFLVEGRSSSSVWEMVSQTLLCACHEVYKQTGILQFCCKHVVDGVSVKVRDTLDSLSKFCYLSGPINVPHLIQRDDEFDTSCAMLKKWLQQDRFGLDVEFVQEIIEQLPGVHACSEYNFLNKRGHISSLQTVGSGFLLAKRKIDEQS
;
A
#
# COMPACT_ATOMS: atom_id res chain seq x y z
N PHE A 1 -0.35 -0.86 -6.02
CA PHE A 1 -0.61 -1.72 -4.84
C PHE A 1 -0.07 -3.09 -5.15
N PHE A 2 0.47 -3.79 -4.15
CA PHE A 2 1.08 -5.10 -4.31
C PHE A 2 0.57 -6.06 -3.22
N VAL A 3 0.27 -7.30 -3.60
CA VAL A 3 0.19 -8.42 -2.65
C VAL A 3 1.59 -9.02 -2.56
N LEU A 4 2.16 -9.06 -1.36
CA LEU A 4 3.54 -9.50 -1.11
C LEU A 4 3.59 -10.93 -0.53
N SER A 5 2.57 -11.30 0.24
CA SER A 5 2.36 -12.64 0.75
C SER A 5 0.87 -12.86 0.96
N VAL A 6 0.39 -14.05 0.63
CA VAL A 6 -1.02 -14.43 0.79
C VAL A 6 -1.29 -15.11 2.15
N GLY A 7 -0.25 -15.36 2.94
CA GLY A 7 -0.36 -15.95 4.28
C GLY A 7 -0.77 -17.42 4.29
N LYS A 8 -1.33 -17.86 5.43
CA LYS A 8 -1.93 -19.19 5.64
C LYS A 8 -3.36 -19.03 6.12
N VAL A 9 -4.27 -19.82 5.56
CA VAL A 9 -5.68 -19.85 6.02
C VAL A 9 -5.73 -20.41 7.44
N ASP A 10 -6.47 -19.74 8.30
CA ASP A 10 -6.86 -20.24 9.62
C ASP A 10 -8.37 -20.53 9.60
N PRO A 11 -8.81 -21.76 9.94
CA PRO A 11 -10.21 -22.15 9.84
C PRO A 11 -11.05 -21.72 11.06
N ARG A 12 -10.46 -21.10 12.10
CA ARG A 12 -11.21 -20.60 13.25
C ARG A 12 -12.23 -19.54 12.78
N PRO A 13 -13.51 -19.59 13.23
CA PRO A 13 -14.55 -18.66 12.76
C PRO A 13 -14.19 -17.17 12.90
N SER A 14 -13.31 -16.80 13.83
CA SER A 14 -12.85 -15.42 14.00
C SER A 14 -11.89 -14.92 12.90
N TYR A 15 -11.44 -15.77 11.96
CA TYR A 15 -10.51 -15.44 10.87
C TYR A 15 -11.18 -15.32 9.49
N HIS A 16 -12.49 -15.51 9.40
CA HIS A 16 -13.26 -15.31 8.17
C HIS A 16 -14.67 -14.82 8.46
N LYS A 17 -15.38 -14.45 7.40
CA LYS A 17 -16.82 -14.17 7.39
C LYS A 17 -17.38 -14.49 6.01
N ALA A 18 -18.69 -14.33 5.84
CA ALA A 18 -19.43 -14.64 4.62
C ALA A 18 -18.76 -14.22 3.28
N ASN A 19 -18.01 -13.12 3.23
CA ASN A 19 -17.41 -12.60 2.00
C ASN A 19 -15.87 -12.41 2.02
N GLN A 20 -15.18 -12.64 3.15
CA GLN A 20 -13.74 -12.42 3.28
C GLN A 20 -13.07 -13.46 4.19
N ILE A 21 -11.88 -13.91 3.82
CA ILE A 21 -10.92 -14.62 4.67
C ILE A 21 -9.75 -13.67 4.98
N TRP A 22 -9.16 -13.79 6.18
CA TRP A 22 -8.02 -13.01 6.64
C TRP A 22 -6.84 -13.93 7.02
N PRO A 23 -5.99 -14.35 6.05
CA PRO A 23 -4.92 -15.31 6.29
C PRO A 23 -3.84 -14.77 7.22
N VAL A 24 -3.40 -15.57 8.19
CA VAL A 24 -2.27 -15.23 9.07
C VAL A 24 -0.99 -15.12 8.24
N GLY A 25 -0.26 -14.02 8.38
CA GLY A 25 0.94 -13.74 7.59
C GLY A 25 0.66 -13.19 6.19
N TYR A 26 -0.58 -12.82 5.87
CA TYR A 26 -0.88 -11.99 4.70
C TYR A 26 -0.10 -10.66 4.78
N LYS A 27 0.48 -10.23 3.66
CA LYS A 27 1.22 -8.98 3.51
C LYS A 27 0.85 -8.28 2.21
N SER A 28 0.58 -6.99 2.26
CA SER A 28 0.40 -6.14 1.08
C SER A 28 1.10 -4.80 1.25
N SER A 29 1.33 -4.07 0.15
CA SER A 29 1.87 -2.72 0.22
C SER A 29 1.21 -1.74 -0.74
N TRP A 30 1.14 -0.49 -0.29
CA TRP A 30 0.64 0.64 -1.05
C TRP A 30 1.62 1.82 -0.92
N HIS A 31 2.00 2.36 -2.07
CA HIS A 31 2.89 3.50 -2.18
C HIS A 31 2.05 4.75 -2.43
N ASP A 32 2.00 5.63 -1.43
CA ASP A 32 1.33 6.92 -1.52
C ASP A 32 2.30 7.97 -2.05
N LYS A 33 2.24 8.20 -3.36
CA LYS A 33 3.07 9.22 -4.03
C LYS A 33 2.78 10.64 -3.53
N ILE A 34 1.61 10.90 -2.93
CA ILE A 34 1.23 12.23 -2.45
C ILE A 34 2.04 12.59 -1.20
N THR A 35 2.07 11.71 -0.19
CA THR A 35 2.83 11.98 1.05
C THR A 35 4.28 11.48 1.02
N GLY A 36 4.68 10.74 -0.02
CA GLY A 36 5.99 10.08 -0.07
C GLY A 36 6.10 8.89 0.89
N SER A 37 4.97 8.26 1.24
CA SER A 37 4.90 7.17 2.20
C SER A 37 4.79 5.81 1.49
N LEU A 38 5.51 4.80 1.99
CA LEU A 38 5.23 3.40 1.71
C LEU A 38 4.53 2.79 2.93
N PHE A 39 3.30 2.34 2.73
CA PHE A 39 2.52 1.63 3.72
C PHE A 39 2.59 0.13 3.46
N VAL A 40 2.91 -0.66 4.48
CA VAL A 40 2.91 -2.13 4.43
C VAL A 40 1.91 -2.66 5.43
N CYS A 41 0.97 -3.47 4.97
CA CYS A 41 -0.11 -4.04 5.77
C CYS A 41 0.21 -5.50 6.10
N TYR A 42 -0.08 -5.94 7.32
CA TYR A 42 0.22 -7.29 7.82
C TYR A 42 -0.94 -7.86 8.65
N VAL A 43 -1.35 -9.10 8.38
CA VAL A 43 -2.23 -9.85 9.28
C VAL A 43 -1.38 -10.74 10.18
N SER A 44 -1.61 -10.70 11.51
CA SER A 44 -0.99 -11.61 12.47
C SER A 44 -2.05 -12.40 13.25
N ASP A 45 -1.67 -13.57 13.78
CA ASP A 45 -2.51 -14.36 14.69
C ASP A 45 -2.74 -13.56 15.98
N GLY A 46 -4.01 -13.26 16.28
CA GLY A 46 -4.44 -12.59 17.50
C GLY A 46 -5.14 -13.53 18.49
N GLY A 47 -4.89 -14.83 18.37
CA GLY A 47 -5.52 -15.88 19.18
C GLY A 47 -7.00 -16.04 18.87
N ASP A 48 -7.75 -16.50 19.87
CA ASP A 48 -9.18 -16.81 19.73
C ASP A 48 -10.04 -15.58 19.42
N SER A 49 -9.58 -14.39 19.81
CA SER A 49 -10.21 -13.11 19.46
C SER A 49 -10.20 -12.80 17.95
N GLY A 50 -9.49 -13.59 17.13
CA GLY A 50 -9.35 -13.38 15.69
C GLY A 50 -8.06 -12.64 15.31
N PRO A 51 -7.90 -12.27 14.03
CA PRO A 51 -6.68 -11.66 13.51
C PRO A 51 -6.41 -10.27 14.13
N THR A 52 -5.13 -9.92 14.19
CA THR A 52 -4.68 -8.53 14.35
C THR A 52 -4.25 -7.97 13.01
N PHE A 53 -4.68 -6.75 12.73
CA PHE A 53 -4.35 -6.00 11.52
C PHE A 53 -3.30 -4.97 11.88
N LYS A 54 -2.22 -4.87 11.11
CA LYS A 54 -1.13 -3.92 11.33
C LYS A 54 -0.82 -3.16 10.05
N VAL A 55 -0.51 -1.87 10.18
CA VAL A 55 0.05 -1.07 9.08
C VAL A 55 1.30 -0.35 9.57
N GLN A 56 2.42 -0.62 8.91
CA GLN A 56 3.66 0.11 9.07
C GLN A 56 3.75 1.20 7.99
N ARG A 57 4.16 2.40 8.39
CA ARG A 57 4.50 3.50 7.50
C ARG A 57 6.00 3.73 7.52
N CYS A 58 6.62 3.71 6.36
CA CYS A 58 8.01 4.11 6.13
C CYS A 58 8.07 5.22 5.06
N PRO A 59 9.14 6.02 5.00
CA PRO A 59 9.47 6.82 3.82
C PRO A 59 9.54 5.93 2.57
N CYS A 60 9.04 6.42 1.43
CA CYS A 60 9.25 5.70 0.17
C CYS A 60 10.73 5.68 -0.25
N SER A 61 11.57 6.54 0.32
CA SER A 61 13.02 6.60 0.05
C SER A 61 13.86 5.58 0.83
N THR A 62 13.33 4.95 1.89
CA THR A 62 14.08 3.96 2.70
C THR A 62 13.88 2.52 2.22
N LEU A 63 12.84 2.26 1.44
CA LEU A 63 12.46 0.92 0.99
C LEU A 63 12.31 0.86 -0.53
N THR A 64 12.92 -0.15 -1.15
CA THR A 64 12.73 -0.45 -2.58
C THR A 64 11.28 -0.84 -2.86
N ILE A 65 10.64 -0.21 -3.85
CA ILE A 65 9.32 -0.66 -4.34
C ILE A 65 9.44 -2.11 -4.85
N PRO A 66 8.54 -3.03 -4.44
CA PRO A 66 8.56 -4.41 -4.89
C PRO A 66 8.47 -4.56 -6.42
N ASN A 67 9.27 -5.47 -6.98
CA ASN A 67 9.19 -5.85 -8.39
C ASN A 67 8.08 -6.90 -8.56
N ALA A 68 7.09 -6.64 -9.42
CA ALA A 68 5.95 -7.55 -9.60
C ALA A 68 6.35 -8.77 -10.45
N SER A 69 6.04 -9.97 -9.96
CA SER A 69 6.14 -11.22 -10.73
C SER A 69 4.94 -11.45 -11.66
N THR A 70 3.79 -10.86 -11.32
CA THR A 70 2.54 -10.91 -12.08
C THR A 70 1.84 -9.57 -11.96
N VAL A 71 1.36 -9.04 -13.09
CA VAL A 71 0.65 -7.76 -13.16
C VAL A 71 -0.80 -8.05 -13.55
N LEU A 72 -1.75 -7.47 -12.82
CA LEU A 72 -3.17 -7.51 -13.15
C LEU A 72 -3.54 -6.23 -13.91
N LEU A 73 -4.16 -6.40 -15.08
CA LEU A 73 -4.52 -5.33 -16.00
C LEU A 73 -6.02 -5.38 -16.30
N LYS A 74 -6.67 -4.22 -16.41
CA LYS A 74 -8.05 -4.14 -16.91
C LYS A 74 -8.02 -4.25 -18.45
N PRO A 75 -8.80 -5.14 -19.09
CA PRO A 75 -8.89 -5.17 -20.54
C PRO A 75 -9.28 -3.80 -21.12
N LYS A 76 -8.64 -3.39 -22.22
CA LYS A 76 -9.20 -2.33 -23.07
C LYS A 76 -10.44 -2.92 -23.74
N PHE A 77 -11.64 -2.61 -23.24
CA PHE A 77 -12.86 -2.88 -24.01
C PHE A 77 -12.80 -2.04 -25.29
N GLY A 78 -12.70 -2.71 -26.44
CA GLY A 78 -12.75 -2.07 -27.73
C GLY A 78 -14.04 -1.27 -27.88
N LEU A 79 -13.93 -0.09 -28.47
CA LEU A 79 -15.09 0.65 -28.94
C LEU A 79 -15.71 -0.18 -30.06
N TYR A 80 -16.85 -0.82 -29.81
CA TYR A 80 -17.75 -1.21 -30.88
C TYR A 80 -18.24 0.08 -31.53
N ASP A 81 -17.61 0.45 -32.64
CA ASP A 81 -18.12 1.52 -33.49
C ASP A 81 -19.43 1.04 -34.11
N GLY A 82 -20.52 1.69 -33.73
CA GLY A 82 -21.86 1.21 -34.01
C GLY A 82 -22.30 1.56 -35.44
N GLN A 83 -22.10 0.63 -36.39
CA GLN A 83 -22.90 0.60 -37.61
C GLN A 83 -23.47 -0.79 -37.89
N ASP A 84 -24.76 -0.80 -38.23
CA ASP A 84 -25.56 -1.99 -38.45
C ASP A 84 -25.00 -2.91 -39.54
N LYS A 85 -25.02 -4.22 -39.29
CA LYS A 85 -25.88 -5.10 -40.09
C LYS A 85 -26.19 -6.43 -39.41
N MET A 86 -27.47 -6.77 -39.51
CA MET A 86 -28.10 -8.03 -39.14
C MET A 86 -27.68 -9.17 -40.09
N GLU A 87 -27.12 -10.26 -39.57
CA GLU A 87 -27.62 -11.65 -39.77
C GLU A 87 -26.75 -12.73 -39.08
N LYS A 88 -27.46 -13.73 -38.51
CA LYS A 88 -27.05 -15.13 -38.20
C LYS A 88 -25.78 -15.44 -37.37
N ASP A 89 -26.06 -15.89 -36.15
CA ASP A 89 -25.73 -17.22 -35.62
C ASP A 89 -24.71 -18.07 -36.40
N ASP A 90 -23.44 -18.06 -35.95
CA ASP A 90 -22.67 -19.29 -35.71
C ASP A 90 -21.44 -19.00 -34.81
N PHE A 91 -20.82 -20.05 -34.25
CA PHE A 91 -19.73 -19.95 -33.27
C PHE A 91 -18.51 -19.14 -33.76
N ALA A 92 -18.36 -17.90 -33.28
CA ALA A 92 -17.22 -17.04 -33.58
C ALA A 92 -16.04 -17.27 -32.62
N THR A 93 -15.10 -18.13 -33.04
CA THR A 93 -13.75 -18.26 -32.49
C THR A 93 -13.10 -16.89 -32.27
N PHE A 94 -12.64 -16.60 -31.05
CA PHE A 94 -11.84 -15.40 -30.78
C PHE A 94 -10.51 -15.49 -31.53
N LYS A 95 -10.43 -14.85 -32.71
CA LYS A 95 -9.15 -14.50 -33.31
C LYS A 95 -8.51 -13.41 -32.47
N ILE A 96 -7.32 -13.72 -31.95
CA ILE A 96 -6.37 -12.71 -31.51
C ILE A 96 -5.77 -12.15 -32.81
N ASP A 97 -6.15 -10.94 -33.21
CA ASP A 97 -5.37 -10.21 -34.20
C ASP A 97 -4.11 -9.68 -33.49
N ASP A 98 -2.96 -10.11 -34.03
CA ASP A 98 -1.63 -9.91 -33.46
C ASP A 98 -0.98 -8.65 -34.08
N ASP A 99 -1.65 -7.49 -33.94
CA ASP A 99 -1.08 -6.19 -34.35
C ASP A 99 -1.73 -5.00 -33.60
N GLU A 100 -1.24 -4.72 -32.38
CA GLU A 100 -1.04 -3.37 -31.78
C GLU A 100 -0.56 -3.53 -30.32
N SER A 101 0.66 -4.07 -30.15
CA SER A 101 1.33 -4.20 -28.84
C SER A 101 2.02 -2.91 -28.36
N THR A 102 1.77 -1.79 -29.03
CA THR A 102 2.56 -0.54 -28.99
C THR A 102 2.36 0.32 -27.71
N ASP A 103 1.37 -0.01 -26.87
CA ASP A 103 1.00 0.79 -25.69
C ASP A 103 1.42 0.18 -24.34
N ILE A 104 2.07 -1.00 -24.33
CA ILE A 104 2.55 -1.66 -23.10
C ILE A 104 3.99 -2.18 -23.30
N GLN A 105 4.91 -1.26 -23.60
CA GLN A 105 6.37 -1.48 -23.55
C GLN A 105 7.10 -0.32 -22.85
N MET A 106 6.89 -0.16 -21.54
CA MET A 106 7.82 0.56 -20.66
C MET A 106 7.95 -0.21 -19.33
N LEU A 107 8.42 -1.44 -19.45
CA LEU A 107 8.79 -2.29 -18.32
C LEU A 107 10.31 -2.28 -18.16
N LEU A 108 10.76 -2.19 -16.90
CA LEU A 108 12.13 -2.45 -16.43
C LEU A 108 13.19 -1.36 -16.69
N THR A 109 13.51 -0.62 -15.62
CA THR A 109 14.92 -0.36 -15.28
C THR A 109 15.35 -1.33 -14.18
N GLU A 110 16.56 -1.88 -14.35
CA GLU A 110 17.14 -2.92 -13.51
C GLU A 110 17.45 -2.40 -12.10
N TYR A 111 17.20 -3.20 -11.06
CA TYR A 111 18.11 -3.42 -9.92
C TYR A 111 17.76 -4.74 -9.22
N SER A 112 18.79 -5.45 -8.74
CA SER A 112 18.70 -6.74 -8.05
C SER A 112 17.94 -6.66 -6.72
N PRO A 113 17.32 -7.75 -6.24
CA PRO A 113 16.48 -7.71 -5.05
C PRO A 113 17.32 -7.54 -3.75
N PRO A 114 16.95 -6.64 -2.84
CA PRO A 114 17.49 -6.65 -1.48
C PRO A 114 16.85 -7.78 -0.67
N HIS A 115 17.66 -8.52 0.08
CA HIS A 115 17.18 -9.55 1.01
C HIS A 115 16.46 -8.90 2.21
N LEU A 116 15.14 -9.03 2.28
CA LEU A 116 14.34 -8.64 3.44
C LEU A 116 14.38 -9.72 4.55
N ASN A 117 15.59 -10.00 5.06
CA ASN A 117 15.78 -10.69 6.33
C ASN A 117 15.98 -9.65 7.44
N TYR A 118 14.89 -9.07 7.94
CA TYR A 118 14.90 -8.44 9.26
C TYR A 118 14.47 -9.48 10.29
N ASP A 119 15.45 -10.01 11.03
CA ASP A 119 15.20 -10.91 12.15
C ASP A 119 14.49 -10.14 13.27
N MET A 120 13.28 -10.58 13.61
CA MET A 120 12.44 -9.94 14.63
C MET A 120 12.86 -10.37 16.04
N SER A 121 14.11 -10.10 16.42
CA SER A 121 14.73 -10.57 17.67
C SER A 121 15.41 -9.47 18.51
N SER A 122 15.66 -8.27 17.97
CA SER A 122 16.31 -7.16 18.71
C SER A 122 15.35 -6.34 19.61
N CYS A 123 14.05 -6.61 19.58
CA CYS A 123 13.02 -5.81 20.29
C CYS A 123 12.31 -6.59 21.42
N SER A 124 13.03 -7.45 22.16
CA SER A 124 12.54 -8.05 23.42
C SER A 124 13.35 -7.53 24.61
N GLY A 125 12.88 -6.44 25.20
CA GLY A 125 13.30 -6.06 26.54
C GLY A 125 12.85 -7.11 27.55
N LYS A 126 13.78 -7.64 28.34
CA LYS A 126 13.49 -8.40 29.56
C LYS A 126 14.19 -7.75 30.74
N ASN A 127 13.49 -7.71 31.86
CA ASN A 127 13.90 -7.00 33.06
C ASN A 127 14.98 -7.75 33.85
N GLU A 128 15.86 -6.95 34.45
CA GLU A 128 16.44 -7.07 35.80
C GLU A 128 17.29 -8.31 36.22
N ASN A 129 18.49 -7.98 36.74
CA ASN A 129 19.37 -8.74 37.65
C ASN A 129 20.02 -10.03 37.08
N GLU A 130 21.34 -10.24 37.11
CA GLU A 130 22.36 -9.93 38.14
C GLU A 130 23.77 -9.66 37.54
N ASN A 131 24.77 -9.42 38.40
CA ASN A 131 26.17 -9.15 38.05
C ASN A 131 26.84 -10.31 37.28
N GLU A 132 27.70 -9.99 36.30
CA GLU A 132 29.16 -10.07 36.51
C GLU A 132 29.98 -9.42 35.37
N ASN A 133 31.26 -9.17 35.66
CA ASN A 133 32.12 -8.23 34.96
C ASN A 133 32.87 -8.87 33.77
N CYS A 134 32.96 -8.16 32.63
CA CYS A 134 34.02 -8.38 31.62
C CYS A 134 34.25 -7.10 30.78
N GLU A 135 35.51 -6.71 30.62
CA GLU A 135 35.93 -5.34 30.29
C GLU A 135 36.54 -5.20 28.87
N PHE A 136 36.34 -4.03 28.25
CA PHE A 136 37.08 -3.44 27.11
C PHE A 136 37.09 -4.22 25.76
N HIS A 137 36.93 -3.57 24.60
CA HIS A 137 37.62 -2.35 24.17
C HIS A 137 36.74 -1.17 23.71
N LYS A 138 37.36 0.01 23.77
CA LYS A 138 36.74 1.34 23.74
C LYS A 138 37.22 2.14 22.51
N VAL A 139 36.27 2.69 21.76
CA VAL A 139 36.44 3.90 20.93
C VAL A 139 35.12 4.70 21.11
N ASN A 140 34.94 5.49 22.18
CA ASN A 140 35.31 6.92 22.29
C ASN A 140 35.09 7.72 20.98
N SER A 141 34.53 8.93 20.91
CA SER A 141 33.93 9.90 21.85
C SER A 141 33.32 11.05 21.00
N LEU A 142 32.37 11.88 21.44
CA LEU A 142 31.61 11.97 22.70
C LEU A 142 30.24 12.65 22.45
N THR A 143 29.26 12.32 23.27
CA THR A 143 28.03 13.08 23.56
C THR A 143 28.32 14.46 24.17
N THR A 144 27.40 15.43 24.02
CA THR A 144 27.08 16.42 25.07
C THR A 144 25.63 16.89 24.88
N ALA A 145 24.79 16.71 25.91
CA ALA A 145 23.47 17.33 25.99
C ALA A 145 23.61 18.73 26.60
N CYS A 146 22.74 19.68 26.22
CA CYS A 146 22.60 20.91 26.99
C CYS A 146 21.15 21.38 27.04
N SER A 147 20.70 21.67 28.26
CA SER A 147 19.42 22.26 28.61
C SER A 147 19.44 23.79 28.50
N SER A 148 18.25 24.39 28.65
CA SER A 148 17.95 25.84 28.86
C SER A 148 17.84 26.75 27.62
N LEU A 149 16.70 27.47 27.59
CA LEU A 149 16.42 28.65 26.77
C LEU A 149 17.14 29.89 27.39
N PRO A 150 17.45 30.96 26.64
CA PRO A 150 16.40 31.86 26.15
C PRO A 150 16.56 32.47 24.75
N GLN A 151 15.38 32.84 24.22
CA GLN A 151 15.03 33.73 23.12
C GLN A 151 16.12 34.65 22.50
N ALA A 152 16.32 34.53 21.18
CA ALA A 152 16.75 35.62 20.30
C ALA A 152 16.07 35.50 18.93
N TYR A 153 15.40 36.55 18.47
CA TYR A 153 14.83 36.62 17.12
C TYR A 153 15.96 36.74 16.09
N GLY A 154 15.94 35.89 15.06
CA GLY A 154 16.88 35.96 13.95
C GLY A 154 16.45 35.08 12.79
N ASN A 155 15.96 35.70 11.71
CA ASN A 155 15.64 34.99 10.47
C ASN A 155 16.94 34.45 9.85
N ILE A 156 17.19 33.15 10.04
CA ILE A 156 18.20 32.40 9.30
C ILE A 156 17.47 31.23 8.64
N LEU A 157 17.15 31.40 7.36
CA LEU A 157 16.71 30.30 6.50
C LEU A 157 17.88 29.29 6.41
N PRO A 158 17.73 28.02 6.85
CA PRO A 158 18.79 27.05 6.70
C PRO A 158 18.81 26.54 5.25
N ASP A 159 19.68 27.12 4.44
CA ASP A 159 19.92 26.78 3.04
C ASP A 159 20.67 25.43 2.89
N ASN A 160 20.26 24.44 3.69
CA ASN A 160 20.94 23.16 3.92
C ASN A 160 20.01 22.08 4.56
N LEU A 161 18.70 22.16 4.36
CA LEU A 161 17.84 21.02 4.64
C LEU A 161 18.09 19.92 3.59
N GLY A 162 18.91 18.94 3.96
CA GLY A 162 18.95 17.63 3.31
C GLY A 162 17.63 16.90 3.53
N MET A 163 16.57 17.36 2.86
CA MET A 163 15.16 17.07 3.16
C MET A 163 14.81 15.63 2.72
N GLY A 164 15.18 14.69 3.60
CA GLY A 164 14.58 13.37 3.67
C GLY A 164 13.13 13.46 4.16
N ASP A 165 12.59 12.32 4.58
CA ASP A 165 11.30 12.31 5.23
C ASP A 165 11.37 12.95 6.63
N ILE A 166 10.46 13.88 6.90
CA ILE A 166 10.35 14.61 8.16
C ILE A 166 9.22 14.09 9.07
N ILE A 167 8.42 13.14 8.57
CA ILE A 167 7.23 12.60 9.26
C ILE A 167 7.61 11.44 10.20
N GLY A 168 8.64 10.67 9.85
CA GLY A 168 9.11 9.53 10.62
C GLY A 168 8.34 8.23 10.38
N GLU A 169 8.88 7.13 10.88
CA GLU A 169 8.25 5.81 10.78
C GLU A 169 7.25 5.57 11.92
N PHE A 170 6.18 4.83 11.63
CA PHE A 170 5.26 4.38 12.67
C PHE A 170 4.62 3.04 12.33
N LEU A 171 4.11 2.36 13.36
CA LEU A 171 3.35 1.12 13.28
C LEU A 171 2.06 1.30 14.07
N VAL A 172 0.92 1.00 13.46
CA VAL A 172 -0.38 0.95 14.11
C VAL A 172 -0.97 -0.46 14.03
N GLU A 173 -1.67 -0.87 15.08
CA GLU A 173 -2.26 -2.21 15.23
C GLU A 173 -3.69 -2.11 15.74
N GLY A 174 -4.58 -2.96 15.21
CA GLY A 174 -6.00 -2.94 15.57
C GLY A 174 -6.72 -4.25 15.24
N ARG A 175 -8.03 -4.28 15.55
CA ARG A 175 -8.89 -5.47 15.41
C ARG A 175 -9.67 -5.53 14.10
N SER A 176 -9.63 -4.47 13.28
CA SER A 176 -10.19 -4.48 11.93
C SER A 176 -9.35 -3.65 10.96
N SER A 177 -9.29 -4.11 9.71
CA SER A 177 -8.67 -3.45 8.57
C SER A 177 -8.97 -1.94 8.49
N SER A 178 -10.24 -1.56 8.58
CA SER A 178 -10.69 -0.16 8.50
C SER A 178 -10.29 0.68 9.71
N SER A 179 -10.38 0.13 10.93
CA SER A 179 -9.95 0.84 12.15
C SER A 179 -8.46 1.17 12.12
N VAL A 180 -7.64 0.29 11.53
CA VAL A 180 -6.21 0.52 11.38
C VAL A 180 -5.93 1.61 10.36
N TRP A 181 -6.64 1.65 9.23
CA TRP A 181 -6.52 2.77 8.27
C TRP A 181 -7.00 4.10 8.82
N GLU A 182 -8.00 4.11 9.70
CA GLU A 182 -8.35 5.31 10.47
C GLU A 182 -7.20 5.75 11.40
N MET A 183 -6.59 4.81 12.15
CA MET A 183 -5.41 5.10 12.97
C MET A 183 -4.21 5.58 12.14
N VAL A 184 -3.94 4.99 10.97
CA VAL A 184 -2.92 5.48 10.02
C VAL A 184 -3.18 6.95 9.66
N SER A 185 -4.42 7.28 9.28
CA SER A 185 -4.78 8.65 8.93
C SER A 185 -4.60 9.61 10.11
N GLN A 186 -5.00 9.23 11.32
CA GLN A 186 -4.84 10.06 12.51
C GLN A 186 -3.35 10.23 12.87
N THR A 187 -2.57 9.16 12.93
CA THR A 187 -1.14 9.18 13.28
C THR A 187 -0.32 10.01 12.28
N LEU A 188 -0.54 9.86 10.97
CA LEU A 188 0.15 10.67 9.96
C LEU A 188 -0.18 12.16 10.12
N LEU A 189 -1.46 12.51 10.33
CA LEU A 189 -1.87 13.90 10.52
C LEU A 189 -1.29 14.50 11.81
N CYS A 190 -1.28 13.76 12.91
CA CYS A 190 -0.62 14.19 14.15
C CYS A 190 0.88 14.47 13.92
N ALA A 191 1.59 13.62 13.19
CA ALA A 191 2.98 13.86 12.81
C ALA A 191 3.13 15.11 11.92
N CYS A 192 2.26 15.29 10.91
CA CYS A 192 2.23 16.51 10.09
C CYS A 192 1.99 17.78 10.92
N HIS A 193 1.08 17.75 11.90
CA HIS A 193 0.81 18.87 12.81
C HIS A 193 2.03 19.20 13.70
N GLU A 194 2.68 18.20 14.31
CA GLU A 194 3.84 18.47 15.17
C GLU A 194 5.05 18.95 14.36
N VAL A 195 5.26 18.42 13.14
CA VAL A 195 6.28 18.94 12.21
C VAL A 195 5.99 20.40 11.86
N TYR A 196 4.80 20.70 11.33
CA TYR A 196 4.45 22.05 10.88
C TYR A 196 4.52 23.08 12.03
N LYS A 197 4.09 22.70 13.24
CA LYS A 197 4.20 23.52 14.46
C LYS A 197 5.64 23.79 14.91
N GLN A 198 6.59 22.90 14.60
CA GLN A 198 8.01 23.05 14.96
C GLN A 198 8.81 23.83 13.90
N THR A 199 8.46 23.67 12.62
CA THR A 199 9.26 24.19 11.49
C THR A 199 8.60 25.34 10.71
N GLY A 200 7.29 25.51 10.83
CA GLY A 200 6.47 26.34 9.94
C GLY A 200 6.34 25.80 8.51
N ILE A 201 6.86 24.60 8.23
CA ILE A 201 7.00 24.05 6.88
C ILE A 201 6.74 22.54 6.88
N LEU A 202 5.80 22.08 6.07
CA LEU A 202 5.57 20.67 5.79
C LEU A 202 5.91 20.37 4.33
N GLN A 203 6.76 19.37 4.09
CA GLN A 203 7.14 18.94 2.75
C GLN A 203 6.93 17.44 2.56
N PHE A 204 6.30 17.06 1.45
CA PHE A 204 6.13 15.66 1.05
C PHE A 204 7.12 15.29 -0.06
N CYS A 205 7.91 14.25 0.18
CA CYS A 205 9.04 13.88 -0.66
C CYS A 205 8.86 12.49 -1.30
N CYS A 206 8.29 12.44 -2.51
CA CYS A 206 8.30 11.23 -3.35
C CYS A 206 9.29 11.39 -4.51
N LYS A 207 10.41 10.65 -4.47
CA LYS A 207 11.44 10.67 -5.55
C LYS A 207 11.14 9.71 -6.72
N HIS A 208 10.10 8.88 -6.59
CA HIS A 208 9.72 7.92 -7.62
C HIS A 208 8.99 8.59 -8.77
N VAL A 209 9.69 8.72 -9.91
CA VAL A 209 9.20 9.33 -11.15
C VAL A 209 7.74 8.91 -11.42
N VAL A 210 6.91 9.91 -11.65
CA VAL A 210 5.62 9.74 -12.32
C VAL A 210 5.94 9.69 -13.80
N ASP A 211 5.85 8.51 -14.41
CA ASP A 211 5.81 8.45 -15.87
C ASP A 211 4.64 9.31 -16.33
N GLY A 212 4.93 10.24 -17.25
CA GLY A 212 4.11 11.41 -17.56
C GLY A 212 2.85 11.10 -18.36
N VAL A 213 2.18 9.99 -18.07
CA VAL A 213 0.91 9.64 -18.71
C VAL A 213 -0.16 10.54 -18.10
N SER A 214 -0.60 11.54 -18.87
CA SER A 214 -1.87 12.24 -18.64
C SER A 214 -3.03 11.29 -18.96
N VAL A 215 -3.18 10.25 -18.13
CA VAL A 215 -4.39 9.44 -18.11
C VAL A 215 -5.51 10.41 -17.76
N LYS A 216 -6.28 10.84 -18.79
CA LYS A 216 -7.60 11.41 -18.57
C LYS A 216 -8.31 10.42 -17.68
N VAL A 217 -8.61 10.81 -16.44
CA VAL A 217 -9.33 9.97 -15.49
C VAL A 217 -10.68 9.67 -16.15
N ARG A 218 -10.78 8.50 -16.77
CA ARG A 218 -12.05 8.03 -17.32
C ARG A 218 -12.92 7.75 -16.10
N ASP A 219 -14.09 8.36 -16.02
CA ASP A 219 -14.94 8.44 -14.82
C ASP A 219 -15.52 7.10 -14.32
N THR A 220 -14.91 5.96 -14.65
CA THR A 220 -15.16 4.67 -14.01
C THR A 220 -14.47 4.64 -12.64
N LEU A 221 -15.05 5.36 -11.69
CA LEU A 221 -14.70 5.30 -10.26
C LEU A 221 -15.10 3.93 -9.69
N ASP A 222 -14.28 2.90 -9.95
CA ASP A 222 -14.43 1.57 -9.38
C ASP A 222 -13.71 1.42 -8.03
N SER A 223 -13.96 0.31 -7.34
CA SER A 223 -13.38 0.00 -6.03
C SER A 223 -11.85 -0.15 -6.00
N LEU A 224 -11.18 -0.23 -7.16
CA LEU A 224 -9.72 -0.27 -7.24
C LEU A 224 -9.10 1.14 -7.30
N SER A 225 -9.89 2.17 -7.65
CA SER A 225 -9.44 3.58 -7.71
C SER A 225 -8.73 4.05 -6.44
N LYS A 226 -9.13 3.56 -5.25
CA LYS A 226 -8.49 3.86 -3.96
C LYS A 226 -6.98 3.59 -3.94
N PHE A 227 -6.48 2.64 -4.74
CA PHE A 227 -5.06 2.32 -4.83
C PHE A 227 -4.28 3.21 -5.80
N CYS A 228 -4.97 3.97 -6.66
CA CYS A 228 -4.39 4.83 -7.68
C CYS A 228 -4.15 6.24 -7.13
N TYR A 229 -2.89 6.68 -7.06
CA TYR A 229 -2.55 8.03 -6.59
C TYR A 229 -3.16 9.16 -7.44
N LEU A 230 -3.48 8.89 -8.72
CA LEU A 230 -4.19 9.84 -9.61
C LEU A 230 -5.65 10.07 -9.20
N SER A 231 -6.24 9.14 -8.43
CA SER A 231 -7.55 9.31 -7.78
C SER A 231 -7.45 9.99 -6.40
N GLY A 232 -6.24 10.41 -6.02
CA GLY A 232 -6.00 11.17 -4.80
C GLY A 232 -6.28 12.67 -4.96
N PRO A 233 -6.17 13.43 -3.86
CA PRO A 233 -6.39 14.88 -3.88
C PRO A 233 -5.35 15.61 -4.75
N ILE A 234 -5.79 16.09 -5.92
CA ILE A 234 -4.96 16.77 -6.93
C ILE A 234 -4.27 18.04 -6.39
N ASN A 235 -4.83 18.67 -5.35
CA ASN A 235 -4.42 19.98 -4.86
C ASN A 235 -3.64 19.96 -3.53
N VAL A 236 -3.09 18.82 -3.09
CA VAL A 236 -2.17 18.81 -1.93
C VAL A 236 -0.79 19.30 -2.41
N PRO A 237 -0.28 20.46 -1.93
CA PRO A 237 1.03 20.95 -2.34
C PRO A 237 2.15 20.03 -1.83
N HIS A 238 3.21 19.86 -2.63
CA HIS A 238 4.41 19.16 -2.16
C HIS A 238 5.17 19.91 -1.06
N LEU A 239 5.00 21.24 -0.99
CA LEU A 239 5.57 22.12 0.02
C LEU A 239 4.45 23.04 0.52
N ILE A 240 4.21 23.03 1.82
CA ILE A 240 3.17 23.79 2.52
C ILE A 240 3.86 24.70 3.52
N GLN A 241 3.58 26.00 3.43
CA GLN A 241 4.20 27.05 4.27
C GLN A 241 3.18 28.04 4.85
N ARG A 242 1.90 27.91 4.51
CA ARG A 242 0.82 28.78 4.98
C ARG A 242 -0.21 27.99 5.76
N ASP A 243 -0.75 28.60 6.81
CA ASP A 243 -1.71 27.96 7.72
C ASP A 243 -3.01 27.55 7.00
N ASP A 244 -3.50 28.37 6.07
CA ASP A 244 -4.71 28.11 5.30
C ASP A 244 -4.55 26.96 4.29
N GLU A 245 -3.37 26.85 3.68
CA GLU A 245 -2.98 25.70 2.85
C GLU A 245 -2.80 24.43 3.69
N PHE A 246 -2.24 24.56 4.90
CA PHE A 246 -1.98 23.46 5.81
C PHE A 246 -3.27 22.81 6.33
N ASP A 247 -4.22 23.60 6.84
CA ASP A 247 -5.52 23.07 7.31
C ASP A 247 -6.31 22.42 6.16
N THR A 248 -6.30 23.06 4.98
CA THR A 248 -6.94 22.51 3.77
C THR A 248 -6.30 21.18 3.35
N SER A 249 -4.96 21.12 3.33
CA SER A 249 -4.21 19.91 2.98
C SER A 249 -4.46 18.79 3.98
N CYS A 250 -4.48 19.08 5.28
CA CYS A 250 -4.78 18.10 6.33
C CYS A 250 -6.20 17.54 6.18
N ALA A 251 -7.20 18.38 5.87
CA ALA A 251 -8.56 17.94 5.61
C ALA A 251 -8.69 17.03 4.36
N MET A 252 -7.93 17.33 3.30
CA MET A 252 -7.86 16.47 2.09
C MET A 252 -7.15 15.14 2.38
N LEU A 253 -6.00 15.19 3.06
CA LEU A 253 -5.21 14.01 3.44
C LEU A 253 -5.99 13.09 4.37
N LYS A 254 -6.78 13.62 5.31
CA LYS A 254 -7.67 12.82 6.16
C LYS A 254 -8.60 11.94 5.33
N LYS A 255 -9.35 12.54 4.41
CA LYS A 255 -10.26 11.82 3.51
C LYS A 255 -9.53 10.85 2.58
N TRP A 256 -8.32 11.21 2.14
CA TRP A 256 -7.49 10.33 1.32
C TRP A 256 -7.07 9.08 2.08
N LEU A 257 -6.50 9.23 3.28
CA LEU A 257 -5.88 8.16 4.04
C LEU A 257 -6.89 7.28 4.80
N GLN A 258 -8.08 7.80 5.13
CA GLN A 258 -9.15 7.02 5.75
C GLN A 258 -9.70 5.86 4.88
N GLN A 259 -9.41 5.84 3.58
CA GLN A 259 -9.82 4.71 2.72
C GLN A 259 -9.01 3.46 3.07
N ASP A 260 -9.69 2.36 3.35
CA ASP A 260 -9.07 1.06 3.62
C ASP A 260 -8.30 0.56 2.38
N ARG A 261 -6.97 0.43 2.50
CA ARG A 261 -6.07 -0.06 1.44
C ARG A 261 -5.33 -1.33 1.82
N PHE A 262 -5.87 -2.10 2.77
CA PHE A 262 -5.30 -3.39 3.17
C PHE A 262 -5.40 -4.42 2.01
N GLY A 263 -6.45 -4.30 1.20
CA GLY A 263 -6.68 -5.09 -0.01
C GLY A 263 -7.44 -6.40 0.21
N LEU A 264 -7.65 -6.81 1.47
CA LEU A 264 -8.41 -8.01 1.81
C LEU A 264 -9.91 -7.89 1.46
N ASP A 265 -10.42 -6.69 1.18
CA ASP A 265 -11.77 -6.44 0.69
C ASP A 265 -11.92 -6.58 -0.83
N VAL A 266 -10.81 -6.73 -1.56
CA VAL A 266 -10.79 -6.78 -3.02
C VAL A 266 -10.99 -8.21 -3.52
N GLU A 267 -11.80 -8.37 -4.56
CA GLU A 267 -12.27 -9.68 -5.01
C GLU A 267 -11.16 -10.52 -5.64
N PHE A 268 -10.26 -9.96 -6.47
CA PHE A 268 -9.09 -10.72 -6.96
C PHE A 268 -8.15 -11.16 -5.82
N VAL A 269 -8.09 -10.42 -4.71
CA VAL A 269 -7.27 -10.84 -3.55
C VAL A 269 -7.90 -12.04 -2.87
N GLN A 270 -9.23 -12.05 -2.72
CA GLN A 270 -9.97 -13.21 -2.23
C GLN A 270 -9.89 -14.40 -3.21
N GLU A 271 -9.90 -14.18 -4.53
CA GLU A 271 -9.69 -15.23 -5.55
C GLU A 271 -8.34 -15.93 -5.41
N ILE A 272 -7.27 -15.17 -5.14
CA ILE A 272 -5.94 -15.72 -4.86
C ILE A 272 -5.94 -16.48 -3.52
N ILE A 273 -6.61 -15.97 -2.49
CA ILE A 273 -6.75 -16.64 -1.18
C ILE A 273 -7.55 -17.95 -1.30
N GLU A 274 -8.54 -18.02 -2.19
CA GLU A 274 -9.31 -19.24 -2.48
C GLU A 274 -8.46 -20.38 -3.08
N GLN A 275 -7.25 -20.09 -3.58
CA GLN A 275 -6.30 -21.12 -4.04
C GLN A 275 -5.48 -21.74 -2.89
N LEU A 276 -5.61 -21.24 -1.65
CA LEU A 276 -4.83 -21.71 -0.52
C LEU A 276 -5.38 -23.01 0.09
N PRO A 277 -4.49 -23.91 0.55
CA PRO A 277 -4.92 -25.09 1.31
C PRO A 277 -5.62 -24.68 2.59
N GLY A 278 -6.68 -25.41 2.95
CA GLY A 278 -7.48 -25.15 4.15
C GLY A 278 -8.68 -24.23 3.95
N VAL A 279 -8.82 -23.55 2.80
CA VAL A 279 -9.97 -22.65 2.51
C VAL A 279 -11.33 -23.33 2.72
N HIS A 280 -11.46 -24.62 2.38
CA HIS A 280 -12.72 -25.36 2.52
C HIS A 280 -13.10 -25.67 3.98
N ALA A 281 -12.21 -25.44 4.95
CA ALA A 281 -12.51 -25.54 6.38
C ALA A 281 -13.11 -24.25 6.95
N CYS A 282 -13.09 -23.13 6.22
CA CYS A 282 -13.79 -21.89 6.56
C CYS A 282 -15.30 -22.04 6.32
N SER A 283 -16.01 -22.68 7.24
CA SER A 283 -17.42 -23.10 7.08
C SER A 283 -18.42 -21.98 6.79
N GLU A 284 -18.15 -20.75 7.25
CA GLU A 284 -19.02 -19.58 7.04
C GLU A 284 -18.68 -18.79 5.76
N TYR A 285 -17.62 -19.16 5.03
CA TYR A 285 -17.17 -18.41 3.85
C TYR A 285 -17.91 -18.81 2.57
N ASN A 286 -18.48 -17.83 1.86
CA ASN A 286 -19.08 -18.05 0.55
C ASN A 286 -18.05 -17.78 -0.56
N PHE A 287 -17.56 -18.86 -1.16
CA PHE A 287 -16.68 -18.86 -2.33
C PHE A 287 -17.22 -17.96 -3.45
N LEU A 288 -16.33 -17.24 -4.14
CA LEU A 288 -16.65 -16.29 -5.20
C LEU A 288 -17.51 -16.93 -6.31
N ASN A 289 -17.20 -18.18 -6.69
CA ASN A 289 -17.96 -18.94 -7.69
C ASN A 289 -19.39 -19.36 -7.25
N LYS A 290 -19.75 -19.21 -5.97
CA LYS A 290 -21.11 -19.43 -5.44
C LYS A 290 -21.90 -18.14 -5.28
N ARG A 291 -21.29 -16.97 -5.50
CA ARG A 291 -21.96 -15.66 -5.43
C ARG A 291 -22.70 -15.42 -6.74
N GLY A 292 -23.95 -14.98 -6.68
CA GLY A 292 -24.88 -14.91 -7.83
C GLY A 292 -24.51 -13.95 -8.97
N HIS A 293 -23.35 -13.29 -8.93
CA HIS A 293 -22.94 -12.22 -9.85
C HIS A 293 -21.48 -12.38 -10.32
N ILE A 294 -21.06 -13.60 -10.68
CA ILE A 294 -19.67 -13.92 -11.06
C ILE A 294 -19.11 -12.97 -12.13
N SER A 295 -19.91 -12.61 -13.14
CA SER A 295 -19.52 -11.73 -14.24
C SER A 295 -19.29 -10.26 -13.86
N SER A 296 -19.75 -9.82 -12.67
CA SER A 296 -19.46 -8.47 -12.17
C SER A 296 -18.31 -8.43 -11.16
N LEU A 297 -17.75 -9.58 -10.78
CA LEU A 297 -16.64 -9.64 -9.84
C LEU A 297 -15.36 -9.08 -10.47
N GLN A 298 -14.58 -8.34 -9.69
CA GLN A 298 -13.29 -7.76 -10.10
C GLN A 298 -12.16 -8.78 -9.93
N THR A 299 -12.25 -9.87 -10.68
CA THR A 299 -11.39 -11.06 -10.60
C THR A 299 -10.78 -11.40 -11.96
N VAL A 300 -9.82 -12.32 -11.99
CA VAL A 300 -9.28 -12.89 -13.23
C VAL A 300 -10.25 -13.92 -13.81
N GLY A 301 -10.85 -14.76 -12.97
CA GLY A 301 -11.81 -15.80 -13.39
C GLY A 301 -13.13 -15.28 -13.95
N SER A 302 -13.51 -14.02 -13.68
CA SER A 302 -14.65 -13.35 -14.32
C SER A 302 -14.30 -12.72 -15.68
N GLY A 303 -13.01 -12.64 -16.03
CA GLY A 303 -12.51 -11.88 -17.17
C GLY A 303 -12.40 -10.37 -16.95
N PHE A 304 -12.71 -9.83 -15.75
CA PHE A 304 -12.58 -8.40 -15.47
C PHE A 304 -11.10 -7.96 -15.40
N LEU A 305 -10.19 -8.85 -15.00
CA LEU A 305 -8.75 -8.63 -14.97
C LEU A 305 -8.01 -9.66 -15.84
N LEU A 306 -6.97 -9.20 -16.52
CA LEU A 306 -5.98 -10.04 -17.20
C LEU A 306 -4.72 -10.14 -16.34
N ALA A 307 -4.23 -11.36 -16.11
CA ALA A 307 -2.96 -11.59 -15.45
C ALA A 307 -1.84 -11.78 -16.50
N LYS A 308 -0.81 -10.93 -16.48
CA LYS A 308 0.42 -11.11 -17.25
C LYS A 308 1.58 -11.52 -16.34
N ARG A 309 2.39 -12.50 -16.72
CA ARG A 309 3.62 -12.85 -15.99
C ARG A 309 4.82 -12.18 -16.66
N LYS A 310 5.80 -11.79 -15.85
CA LYS A 310 7.02 -11.13 -16.32
C LYS A 310 7.94 -12.03 -17.18
N ILE A 311 7.69 -13.33 -17.22
CA ILE A 311 8.47 -14.30 -18.01
C ILE A 311 8.00 -14.33 -19.48
N ASP A 312 6.79 -13.86 -19.75
CA ASP A 312 6.16 -13.89 -21.08
C ASP A 312 6.71 -12.79 -22.03
N GLU A 313 7.79 -12.12 -21.67
CA GLU A 313 8.45 -11.03 -22.40
C GLU A 313 9.84 -11.44 -22.97
N GLN A 314 10.20 -12.73 -22.93
CA GLN A 314 11.47 -13.29 -23.44
C GLN A 314 11.29 -14.56 -24.29
N SER A 315 10.17 -14.71 -25.00
CA SER A 315 9.89 -15.83 -25.92
C SER A 315 9.47 -15.32 -27.29
#